data_AF-U5QG48-F1
#
_entry.id   AF-U5QG48-F1
#
_cell.length_a   1.000
_cell.length_b   1.000
_cell.length_c   1.000
_cell.angle_alpha   90.00
_cell.angle_beta   90.00
_cell.angle_gamma   90.00
#
_symmetry.space_group_name_H-M   'P 1'
#
loop_
_entity.id
_entity.type
_entity.pdbx_description
1 polymer ?
#
loop_
_entity_poly.entity_id
_entity_poly.type
_entity_poly.pdbx_seq_one_letter_code
_entity_poly.pdbx_strand_id
1 'polypeptide(L)'
;MKTRFLPEPELQFGNDGKHIDIRFGLMQYGPLIQNDELRKEILIGIVGTNKTIEAVIHWFAVIQGGIEGKQSNKSNRNCSGAGFRDQ
;
A
#
# COMPACT_ATOMS: atom_id res chain seq x y z
N MET A 1 -32.72 -14.09 19.65
CA MET A 1 -32.01 -13.89 18.37
C MET A 1 -30.54 -14.26 18.59
N LYS A 2 -30.00 -15.28 17.90
CA LYS A 2 -28.60 -15.70 18.07
C LYS A 2 -27.73 -14.91 17.08
N THR A 3 -26.87 -14.05 17.60
CA THR A 3 -25.90 -13.31 16.78
C THR A 3 -24.67 -14.18 16.55
N ARG A 4 -24.26 -14.35 15.30
CA ARG A 4 -23.04 -15.08 14.93
C ARG A 4 -21.94 -14.07 14.64
N PHE A 5 -20.87 -14.10 15.42
CA PHE A 5 -19.65 -13.37 15.12
C PHE A 5 -18.84 -14.16 14.09
N LEU A 6 -18.44 -13.51 13.00
CA LEU A 6 -17.51 -14.06 12.01
C LEU A 6 -16.17 -13.36 12.22
N PRO A 7 -15.07 -14.11 12.49
CA PRO A 7 -13.76 -13.51 12.57
C PRO A 7 -13.39 -12.91 11.21
N GLU A 8 -12.60 -11.84 11.24
CA GLU A 8 -12.08 -11.25 10.00
C GLU A 8 -11.14 -12.26 9.32
N PRO A 9 -11.31 -12.51 8.00
CA PRO A 9 -10.52 -13.50 7.30
C PRO A 9 -9.11 -12.98 7.00
N GLU A 10 -8.17 -13.90 6.87
CA GLU A 10 -6.86 -13.57 6.32
C GLU A 10 -6.95 -13.30 4.82
N LEU A 11 -6.21 -12.29 4.37
CA LEU A 11 -6.02 -11.97 2.97
C LEU A 11 -4.75 -12.65 2.44
N GLN A 12 -4.73 -12.97 1.15
CA GLN A 12 -3.58 -13.57 0.48
C GLN A 12 -2.78 -12.52 -0.31
N PHE A 13 -1.47 -12.61 -0.25
CA PHE A 13 -0.50 -11.68 -0.83
C PHE A 13 0.54 -12.43 -1.67
N GLY A 14 1.51 -11.70 -2.22
CA GLY A 14 2.65 -12.31 -2.93
C GLY A 14 3.42 -13.29 -2.04
N ASN A 15 4.29 -14.12 -2.63
CA ASN A 15 5.13 -15.08 -1.90
C ASN A 15 4.34 -16.02 -0.95
N ASP A 16 3.10 -16.38 -1.30
CA ASP A 16 2.18 -17.17 -0.47
C ASP A 16 1.90 -16.58 0.92
N GLY A 17 2.16 -15.28 1.09
CA GLY A 17 1.93 -14.57 2.35
C GLY A 17 0.45 -14.44 2.67
N LYS A 18 0.11 -14.52 3.96
CA LYS A 18 -1.23 -14.27 4.47
C LYS A 18 -1.19 -13.29 5.62
N HIS A 19 -2.15 -12.38 5.65
CA HIS A 19 -2.29 -11.44 6.76
C HIS A 19 -3.70 -10.85 6.84
N ILE A 20 -4.16 -10.54 8.03
CA ILE A 20 -5.45 -9.87 8.26
C ILE A 20 -5.42 -8.38 7.86
N ASP A 21 -4.35 -7.65 8.22
CA ASP A 21 -4.15 -6.24 7.81
C ASP A 21 -3.55 -6.16 6.40
N ILE A 22 -4.26 -5.42 5.53
CA ILE A 22 -3.91 -5.19 4.12
C ILE A 22 -2.54 -4.53 3.95
N ARG A 23 -2.22 -3.53 4.78
CA ARG A 23 -1.02 -2.71 4.61
C ARG A 23 0.21 -3.49 5.02
N PHE A 24 0.13 -4.20 6.15
CA PHE A 24 1.19 -5.13 6.55
C PHE A 24 1.39 -6.20 5.48
N GLY A 25 0.30 -6.81 5.01
CA GLY A 25 0.38 -7.82 3.96
C GLY A 25 1.07 -7.32 2.69
N LEU A 26 0.69 -6.14 2.19
CA LEU A 26 1.32 -5.54 1.01
C LEU A 26 2.78 -5.13 1.24
N MET A 27 3.11 -4.57 2.41
CA MET A 27 4.48 -4.15 2.71
C MET A 27 5.44 -5.32 2.91
N GLN A 28 4.97 -6.39 3.55
CA GLN A 28 5.79 -7.57 3.88
C GLN A 28 5.87 -8.58 2.74
N TYR A 29 4.73 -8.85 2.09
CA TYR A 29 4.60 -9.94 1.13
C TYR A 29 4.41 -9.45 -0.31
N GLY A 30 4.14 -8.16 -0.52
CA GLY A 30 3.89 -7.59 -1.84
C GLY A 30 2.50 -7.93 -2.40
N PRO A 31 2.16 -7.39 -3.57
CA PRO A 31 0.90 -7.72 -4.25
C PRO A 31 0.85 -9.20 -4.64
N LEU A 32 -0.35 -9.79 -4.62
CA LEU A 32 -0.58 -11.19 -5.00
C LEU A 32 -0.27 -11.48 -6.48
N ILE A 33 -0.29 -10.46 -7.34
CA ILE A 33 -0.16 -10.65 -8.78
C ILE A 33 1.31 -10.89 -9.14
N GLN A 34 1.63 -12.13 -9.52
CA GLN A 34 2.96 -12.61 -9.92
C GLN A 34 3.12 -12.81 -11.44
N ASN A 35 2.30 -12.17 -12.27
CA ASN A 35 2.51 -12.26 -13.72
C ASN A 35 3.66 -11.34 -14.13
N ASP A 36 4.80 -11.93 -14.47
CA ASP A 36 6.00 -11.27 -15.02
C ASP A 36 5.72 -10.53 -16.36
N GLU A 37 4.56 -10.77 -16.98
CA GLU A 37 4.09 -10.10 -18.19
C GLU A 37 3.41 -8.74 -17.93
N LEU A 38 3.17 -8.37 -16.67
CA LEU A 38 2.72 -7.01 -16.37
C LEU A 38 3.82 -6.02 -16.73
N ARG A 39 3.47 -5.00 -17.51
CA ARG A 39 4.44 -3.98 -17.93
C ARG A 39 5.16 -3.43 -16.70
N LYS A 40 6.48 -3.59 -16.68
CA LYS A 40 7.38 -2.97 -15.68
C LYS A 40 7.30 -1.44 -15.70
N GLU A 41 6.75 -0.88 -16.77
CA GLU A 41 6.61 0.55 -17.01
C GLU A 41 5.15 0.91 -17.26
N ILE A 42 4.68 1.92 -16.53
CA ILE A 42 3.35 2.53 -16.73
C ILE A 42 3.56 3.81 -17.55
N LEU A 43 3.06 3.82 -18.78
CA LEU A 43 3.07 5.02 -19.62
C LEU A 43 1.95 5.96 -19.18
N ILE A 44 2.31 7.18 -18.78
CA ILE A 44 1.38 8.20 -18.29
C ILE A 44 1.38 9.39 -19.24
N GLY A 45 0.22 9.72 -19.81
CA GLY A 45 0.02 10.96 -20.55
C GLY A 45 -0.44 12.08 -19.62
N ILE A 46 0.23 13.23 -19.64
CA ILE A 46 -0.12 14.40 -18.83
C ILE A 46 -0.62 15.50 -19.76
N VAL A 47 -1.84 15.99 -19.53
CA VAL A 47 -2.46 17.07 -20.31
C VAL A 47 -2.79 18.23 -19.38
N GLY A 48 -2.29 19.42 -19.70
CA GLY A 48 -2.53 20.61 -18.91
C GLY A 48 -1.70 21.80 -19.37
N THR A 49 -1.65 22.84 -18.55
CA THR A 49 -0.74 23.98 -18.76
C THR A 49 0.70 23.59 -18.44
N ASN A 50 1.68 24.33 -18.96
CA ASN A 50 3.10 24.13 -18.62
C ASN A 50 3.32 24.06 -17.10
N LYS A 51 2.71 24.99 -16.36
CA LYS A 51 2.79 25.02 -14.88
C LYS A 51 2.28 23.74 -14.24
N THR A 52 1.16 23.20 -14.73
CA THR A 52 0.57 21.97 -14.17
C THR A 52 1.44 20.76 -14.50
N ILE A 53 1.96 20.69 -15.72
CA ILE A 53 2.84 19.60 -16.17
C ILE A 53 4.10 19.55 -15.29
N GLU A 54 4.76 20.69 -15.08
CA GLU A 54 5.95 20.78 -14.23
C GLU A 54 5.65 20.35 -12.79
N ALA A 55 4.53 20.79 -12.22
CA ALA A 55 4.13 20.42 -10.86
C ALA A 55 3.88 18.90 -10.71
N VAL A 56 3.25 18.28 -11.71
CA VAL A 56 2.98 16.83 -11.72
C VAL A 56 4.27 16.03 -11.84
N ILE A 57 5.18 16.44 -12.74
CA ILE A 57 6.49 15.80 -12.90
C ILE A 57 7.30 15.89 -11.59
N HIS A 58 7.34 17.07 -10.97
CA HIS A 58 8.00 17.25 -9.68
C HIS A 58 7.36 16.37 -8.60
N TRP A 59 6.04 16.31 -8.55
CA TRP A 59 5.33 15.46 -7.59
C TRP A 59 5.66 13.98 -7.79
N PHE A 60 5.72 13.48 -9.03
CA PHE A 60 6.16 12.11 -9.33
C PHE A 60 7.58 11.83 -8.81
N ALA A 61 8.51 12.78 -8.99
CA ALA A 61 9.86 12.66 -8.47
C ALA A 61 9.89 12.58 -6.93
N VAL A 62 9.02 13.34 -6.25
CA VAL A 62 8.90 13.31 -4.78
C VAL A 62 8.36 11.97 -4.28
N ILE A 63 7.28 11.46 -4.89
CA ILE A 63 6.62 10.23 -4.40
C ILE A 63 7.38 8.94 -4.76
N GLN A 64 8.35 9.00 -5.68
CA GLN A 64 9.18 7.85 -6.03
C GLN A 64 9.96 7.30 -4.83
N GLY A 65 10.35 8.17 -3.89
CA GLY A 65 11.02 7.79 -2.65
C GLY A 65 10.09 7.22 -1.56
N GLY A 66 8.78 7.12 -1.84
CA GLY A 66 7.77 6.82 -0.83
C GLY A 66 7.36 8.05 -0.02
N ILE A 67 6.19 7.97 0.61
CA ILE A 67 5.70 9.00 1.52
C ILE A 67 5.80 8.42 2.92
N GLU A 68 6.59 9.07 3.77
CA GLU A 68 6.76 8.64 5.15
C GLU A 68 5.44 8.59 5.90
N GLY A 69 5.29 7.55 6.72
CA GLY A 69 4.15 7.39 7.59
C GLY A 69 4.01 8.61 8.51
N LYS A 70 2.77 9.07 8.70
CA LYS A 70 2.50 10.17 9.64
C LYS A 70 3.10 9.83 11.00
N GLN A 71 3.96 10.70 11.52
CA GLN A 71 4.48 10.59 12.87
C GLN A 71 3.33 10.80 13.87
N SER A 72 2.84 9.71 14.46
CA SER A 72 1.86 9.77 15.55
C SER A 72 2.41 9.14 16.81
N ASN A 73 2.06 9.73 17.96
CA ASN A 73 2.42 9.24 19.29
C ASN A 73 1.69 7.93 19.68
N LYS A 74 0.90 7.33 18.77
CA LYS A 74 0.24 6.05 18.97
C LYS A 74 0.89 5.03 18.03
N SER A 75 1.59 4.05 18.62
CA SER A 75 2.36 3.03 17.91
C SER A 75 1.55 2.22 16.90
N ASN A 76 0.23 2.11 17.08
CA ASN A 76 -0.66 1.29 16.24
C ASN A 76 -1.26 2.02 15.02
N ARG A 77 -0.90 3.28 14.76
CA ARG A 77 -1.50 4.09 13.67
C ARG A 77 -0.55 4.43 12.53
N ASN A 78 0.75 4.17 12.67
CA ASN A 78 1.73 4.60 11.68
C ASN A 78 2.12 3.39 10.83
N CYS A 79 2.06 3.55 9.51
CA CYS A 79 2.38 2.47 8.56
C CYS A 79 3.88 2.34 8.26
N SER A 80 4.74 2.77 9.19
CA SER A 80 6.21 2.70 9.05
C SER A 80 6.86 1.63 9.94
N GLY A 81 6.07 0.72 10.52
CA GLY A 81 6.58 -0.46 11.20
C GLY A 81 5.50 -1.18 12.01
N ALA A 82 5.13 -2.38 11.55
CA ALA A 82 4.32 -3.37 12.27
C ALA A 82 3.02 -2.86 12.93
N GLY A 83 1.93 -2.82 12.15
CA GLY A 83 0.58 -2.64 12.66
C GLY A 83 -0.07 -3.97 13.06
N PHE A 84 -0.69 -3.97 14.24
CA PHE A 84 -1.35 -5.07 14.98
C PHE A 84 -0.42 -6.10 15.64
N ARG A 85 -0.24 -5.93 16.96
CA ARG A 85 0.18 -7.01 17.86
C ARG A 85 -1.07 -7.79 18.23
N ASP A 86 -1.19 -9.00 17.71
CA ASP A 86 -2.18 -9.96 18.20
C ASP A 86 -1.73 -10.45 19.58
N GLN A 87 -2.55 -10.17 20.59
CA GLN A 87 -2.77 -11.06 21.74
C GLN A 87 -3.99 -11.91 21.43
#